data_AF-A0A7V2QFF6-F1
#
_entry.id   AF-A0A7V2QFF6-F1
#
_cell.length_a   1.000
_cell.length_b   1.000
_cell.length_c   1.000
_cell.angle_alpha   90.00
_cell.angle_beta   90.00
_cell.angle_gamma   90.00
#
_symmetry.space_group_name_H-M   'P 1'
#
loop_
_entity.id
_entity.type
_entity.pdbx_description
1 polymer ?
#
loop_
_entity_poly.entity_id
_entity_poly.type
_entity_poly.pdbx_seq_one_letter_code
_entity_poly.pdbx_strand_id
1 'polypeptide(L)'
;MKGHVERTGRKEAQRPVSRLMADVDPELLAFLRDQVDSFVKWDLIHFFYENPHTTDTASNIALYIGRDPGDIEVELDDLVARGVLVAHRLGEMRVYALSPDPTIWVRIRRFIKACSDREFRIRAIYHVVRGLR
;
A
#
# COMPACT_ATOMS: atom_id res chain seq x y z
N MET A 1 24.38 41.71 -28.62
CA MET A 1 24.48 40.25 -28.86
C MET A 1 24.04 39.54 -27.59
N LYS A 2 22.78 39.04 -27.47
CA LYS A 2 22.33 37.65 -27.72
C LYS A 2 23.35 36.61 -27.17
N GLY A 3 23.10 35.91 -26.06
CA GLY A 3 22.25 34.69 -25.90
C GLY A 3 23.17 33.45 -26.00
N HIS A 4 23.32 32.57 -25.00
CA HIS A 4 22.52 31.37 -24.68
C HIS A 4 23.26 30.69 -23.49
N VAL A 5 22.68 30.58 -22.29
CA VAL A 5 22.11 29.35 -21.70
C VAL A 5 22.82 28.05 -22.11
N GLU A 6 23.41 27.35 -21.13
CA GLU A 6 23.09 25.94 -20.94
C GLU A 6 23.24 25.52 -19.47
N ARG A 7 22.08 25.19 -18.87
CA ARG A 7 21.91 24.68 -17.52
C ARG A 7 22.12 23.16 -17.58
N THR A 8 23.33 22.69 -17.29
CA THR A 8 23.61 21.25 -17.17
C THR A 8 23.73 20.89 -15.70
N GLY A 9 22.66 20.34 -15.13
CA GLY A 9 22.70 19.90 -13.72
C GLY A 9 21.42 19.28 -13.15
N ARG A 10 20.36 19.08 -13.95
CA ARG A 10 19.09 18.46 -13.47
C ARG A 10 18.72 17.12 -14.12
N LYS A 11 19.63 16.48 -14.88
CA LYS A 11 19.33 15.23 -15.63
C LYS A 11 19.83 13.94 -14.99
N GLU A 12 20.59 13.99 -13.89
CA GLU A 12 21.15 12.77 -13.26
C GLU A 12 20.21 12.09 -12.25
N ALA A 13 19.39 12.86 -11.53
CA ALA A 13 18.51 12.28 -10.50
C ALA A 13 17.34 11.43 -11.06
N GLN A 14 17.02 11.57 -12.36
CA GLN A 14 15.89 10.89 -12.98
C GLN A 14 16.24 9.51 -13.57
N ARG A 15 17.53 9.24 -13.83
CA ARG A 15 18.01 8.01 -14.48
C ARG A 15 18.07 6.73 -13.62
N PRO A 16 18.31 6.76 -12.30
CA PRO A 16 18.37 5.52 -11.51
C PRO A 16 16.97 4.94 -11.28
N VAL A 17 15.95 5.78 -11.12
CA VAL A 17 14.56 5.35 -10.82
C VAL A 17 13.95 4.59 -12.01
N SER A 18 14.13 5.07 -13.23
CA SER A 18 13.60 4.42 -14.44
C SER A 18 14.16 3.01 -14.67
N ARG A 19 15.44 2.78 -14.30
CA ARG A 19 16.05 1.44 -14.36
C ARG A 19 15.59 0.54 -13.20
N LEU A 20 15.31 1.14 -12.04
CA LEU A 20 14.63 0.51 -10.92
C LEU A 20 13.18 0.09 -11.23
N MET A 21 12.55 0.57 -12.30
CA MET A 21 11.13 0.26 -12.58
C MET A 21 10.95 -0.78 -13.67
N ALA A 22 11.99 -1.05 -14.46
CA ALA A 22 11.88 -1.83 -15.68
C ALA A 22 11.59 -3.33 -15.45
N ASP A 23 11.92 -3.86 -14.27
CA ASP A 23 11.79 -5.29 -13.94
C ASP A 23 10.71 -5.60 -12.88
N VAL A 24 9.91 -4.61 -12.45
CA VAL A 24 8.81 -4.90 -11.49
C VAL A 24 7.57 -5.32 -12.28
N ASP A 25 6.94 -6.40 -11.84
CA ASP A 25 5.63 -6.86 -12.32
C ASP A 25 4.62 -5.68 -12.34
N PRO A 26 4.06 -5.31 -13.51
CA PRO A 26 3.12 -4.20 -13.64
C PRO A 26 1.88 -4.35 -12.75
N GLU A 27 1.45 -5.58 -12.48
CA GLU A 27 0.29 -5.86 -11.63
C GLU A 27 0.59 -5.55 -10.15
N LEU A 28 1.82 -5.83 -9.70
CA LEU A 28 2.27 -5.46 -8.37
C LEU A 28 2.40 -3.95 -8.22
N LEU A 29 2.90 -3.26 -9.24
CA LEU A 29 2.97 -1.80 -9.24
C LEU A 29 1.57 -1.18 -9.19
N ALA A 30 0.62 -1.71 -9.95
CA ALA A 30 -0.78 -1.26 -9.92
C ALA A 30 -1.39 -1.49 -8.53
N PHE A 31 -1.17 -2.65 -7.92
CA PHE A 31 -1.62 -2.91 -6.55
C PHE A 31 -1.02 -1.93 -5.54
N LEU A 32 0.28 -1.64 -5.64
CA LEU A 32 0.95 -0.67 -4.78
C LEU A 32 0.35 0.73 -4.89
N ARG A 33 0.14 1.22 -6.11
CA ARG A 33 -0.40 2.57 -6.32
C ARG A 33 -1.88 2.69 -6.02
N ASP A 34 -2.66 1.66 -6.36
CA ASP A 34 -4.11 1.77 -6.40
C ASP A 34 -4.75 1.20 -5.12
N GLN A 35 -3.99 0.50 -4.26
CA GLN A 35 -4.52 -0.19 -3.07
C GLN A 35 -3.64 -0.04 -1.82
N VAL A 36 -2.33 0.19 -1.97
CA VAL A 36 -1.37 0.25 -0.85
C VAL A 36 -0.55 1.55 -0.93
N ASP A 37 -1.25 2.67 -1.12
CA ASP A 37 -0.68 3.99 -1.36
C ASP A 37 -0.25 4.71 -0.06
N SER A 38 -0.45 4.09 1.10
CA SER A 38 -0.02 4.58 2.41
C SER A 38 0.73 3.50 3.20
N PHE A 39 1.62 3.90 4.10
CA PHE A 39 2.27 2.94 5.02
C PHE A 39 1.26 2.30 5.97
N VAL A 40 0.18 2.99 6.31
CA VAL A 40 -0.90 2.43 7.13
C VAL A 40 -1.57 1.27 6.41
N LYS A 41 -1.93 1.45 5.13
CA LYS A 41 -2.48 0.37 4.30
C LYS A 41 -1.50 -0.78 4.17
N TRP A 42 -0.22 -0.51 4.01
CA TRP A 42 0.78 -1.57 3.98
C TRP A 42 0.72 -2.42 5.25
N ASP A 43 0.74 -1.78 6.42
CA ASP A 43 0.65 -2.47 7.70
C ASP A 43 -0.66 -3.27 7.83
N LEU A 44 -1.78 -2.69 7.39
CA LEU A 44 -3.10 -3.36 7.38
C LEU A 44 -3.13 -4.59 6.47
N ILE A 45 -2.57 -4.50 5.25
CA ILE A 45 -2.48 -5.62 4.32
C ILE A 45 -1.63 -6.74 4.91
N HIS A 46 -0.51 -6.40 5.56
CA HIS A 46 0.31 -7.38 6.26
C HIS A 46 -0.45 -8.03 7.42
N PHE A 47 -1.18 -7.23 8.23
CA PHE A 47 -1.99 -7.73 9.34
C PHE A 47 -3.05 -8.74 8.89
N PHE A 48 -3.86 -8.40 7.87
CA PHE A 48 -4.90 -9.30 7.38
C PHE A 48 -4.34 -10.51 6.61
N TYR A 49 -3.15 -10.40 6.01
CA TYR A 49 -2.49 -11.55 5.40
C TYR A 49 -2.03 -12.57 6.45
N GLU A 50 -1.44 -12.11 7.56
CA GLU A 50 -1.03 -12.97 8.67
C GLU A 50 -2.22 -13.51 9.47
N ASN A 51 -3.35 -12.79 9.47
CA ASN A 51 -4.57 -13.14 10.21
C ASN A 51 -5.80 -13.16 9.29
N PRO A 52 -5.90 -14.10 8.32
CA PRO A 52 -6.92 -14.06 7.26
C PRO A 52 -8.36 -14.30 7.74
N HIS A 53 -8.54 -14.76 8.97
CA HIS A 53 -9.85 -14.98 9.59
C HIS A 53 -10.26 -13.87 10.55
N THR A 54 -9.44 -12.81 10.68
CA THR A 54 -9.78 -11.67 11.54
C THR A 54 -11.06 -11.00 11.06
N THR A 55 -11.97 -10.77 11.99
CA THR A 55 -13.12 -9.88 11.86
C THR A 55 -13.15 -9.03 13.12
N ASP A 56 -12.70 -7.78 13.03
CA ASP A 56 -12.47 -6.97 14.23
C ASP A 56 -12.70 -5.47 14.00
N THR A 57 -12.82 -4.73 15.09
CA THR A 57 -13.01 -3.28 15.11
C THR A 57 -11.73 -2.53 14.75
N ALA A 58 -11.88 -1.29 14.26
CA ALA A 58 -10.75 -0.41 14.00
C ALA A 58 -9.86 -0.22 15.25
N SER A 59 -10.48 -0.07 16.43
CA SER A 59 -9.77 0.11 17.70
C SER A 59 -8.86 -1.08 18.05
N ASN A 60 -9.34 -2.31 17.90
CA ASN A 60 -8.54 -3.50 18.20
C ASN A 60 -7.42 -3.72 17.17
N ILE A 61 -7.71 -3.47 15.89
CA ILE A 61 -6.70 -3.55 14.83
C ILE A 61 -5.60 -2.50 15.06
N ALA A 62 -5.99 -1.28 15.46
CA ALA A 62 -5.07 -0.20 15.76
C ALA A 62 -4.11 -0.53 16.92
N LEU A 63 -4.63 -1.17 17.97
CA LEU A 63 -3.81 -1.68 19.08
C LEU A 63 -2.78 -2.70 18.62
N TYR A 64 -3.16 -3.60 17.72
CA TYR A 64 -2.24 -4.62 17.19
C TYR A 64 -1.14 -4.01 16.32
N ILE A 65 -1.49 -3.04 15.48
CA ILE A 65 -0.56 -2.38 14.55
C ILE A 65 0.28 -1.29 15.24
N GLY A 66 -0.15 -0.81 16.41
CA GLY A 66 0.53 0.24 17.16
C GLY A 66 0.34 1.63 16.57
N ARG A 67 -0.85 1.91 16.02
CA ARG A 67 -1.23 3.19 15.40
C ARG A 67 -2.46 3.81 16.07
N ASP A 68 -2.70 5.10 15.80
CA ASP A 68 -3.90 5.78 16.31
C ASP A 68 -5.19 5.19 15.69
N PRO A 69 -6.24 4.91 16.47
CA PRO A 69 -7.48 4.34 15.96
C PRO A 69 -8.19 5.19 14.89
N GLY A 70 -8.12 6.52 14.98
CA GLY A 70 -8.75 7.42 14.01
C GLY A 70 -8.07 7.34 12.64
N ASP A 71 -6.73 7.32 12.64
CA ASP A 71 -5.95 7.14 11.40
C ASP A 71 -6.19 5.75 10.77
N ILE A 72 -6.31 4.72 11.61
CA ILE A 72 -6.60 3.35 11.17
C ILE A 72 -8.00 3.22 10.55
N GLU A 73 -9.02 3.83 11.16
CA GLU A 73 -10.39 3.73 10.68
C GLU A 73 -10.55 4.32 9.26
N VAL A 74 -9.94 5.48 9.01
CA VAL A 74 -9.95 6.13 7.68
C VAL A 74 -9.35 5.21 6.60
N GLU A 75 -8.23 4.57 6.90
CA GLU A 75 -7.53 3.71 5.94
C GLU A 75 -8.22 2.35 5.77
N LEU A 76 -8.82 1.81 6.83
CA LEU A 76 -9.71 0.64 6.75
C LEU A 76 -10.92 0.93 5.85
N ASP A 77 -11.54 2.10 6.00
CA ASP A 77 -12.67 2.51 5.18
C ASP A 77 -12.31 2.70 3.71
N ASP A 78 -11.15 3.27 3.42
CA ASP A 78 -10.65 3.36 2.05
C ASP A 78 -10.38 1.97 1.45
N LEU A 79 -9.81 1.03 2.22
CA LEU A 79 -9.64 -0.36 1.76
C LEU A 79 -10.97 -1.09 1.53
N VAL A 80 -12.02 -0.75 2.28
CA VAL A 80 -13.38 -1.24 2.02
C VAL A 80 -13.92 -0.65 0.73
N ALA A 81 -13.78 0.66 0.51
CA ALA A 81 -14.22 1.34 -0.70
C ALA A 81 -13.54 0.79 -1.96
N ARG A 82 -12.29 0.32 -1.84
CA ARG A 82 -11.51 -0.29 -2.92
C ARG A 82 -11.70 -1.81 -3.06
N GLY A 83 -12.55 -2.42 -2.22
CA GLY A 83 -12.91 -3.83 -2.29
C GLY A 83 -11.87 -4.80 -1.72
N VAL A 84 -10.85 -4.30 -1.05
CA VAL A 84 -9.81 -5.13 -0.41
C VAL A 84 -10.32 -5.74 0.90
N LEU A 85 -11.07 -4.93 1.65
CA LEU A 85 -11.75 -5.35 2.87
C LEU A 85 -13.26 -5.30 2.67
N VAL A 86 -13.98 -5.97 3.58
CA VAL A 86 -15.40 -5.80 3.77
C VAL A 86 -15.65 -5.28 5.18
N ALA A 87 -16.70 -4.47 5.35
CA ALA A 87 -17.15 -4.02 6.64
C ALA A 87 -18.55 -4.56 6.95
N HIS A 88 -18.75 -5.00 8.19
CA HIS A 88 -20.05 -5.45 8.69
C HIS A 88 -20.40 -4.69 9.98
N ARG A 89 -21.69 -4.59 10.27
CA ARG A 89 -22.16 -4.16 11.59
C ARG A 89 -22.43 -5.38 12.46
N LEU A 90 -21.86 -5.39 13.66
CA LEU A 90 -22.13 -6.37 14.72
C LEU A 90 -22.68 -5.60 15.92
N GLY A 91 -24.01 -5.53 16.02
CA GLY A 91 -24.68 -4.60 16.93
C GLY A 91 -24.38 -3.15 16.55
N GLU A 92 -23.84 -2.38 17.49
CA GLU A 92 -23.41 -0.99 17.26
C GLU A 92 -21.97 -0.88 16.74
N MET A 93 -21.22 -1.98 16.74
CA MET A 93 -19.81 -1.99 16.33
C MET A 93 -19.70 -2.19 14.82
N ARG A 94 -18.76 -1.47 14.20
CA ARG A 94 -18.31 -1.74 12.85
C ARG A 94 -17.05 -2.61 12.90
N VAL A 95 -17.09 -3.73 12.18
CA VAL A 95 -15.98 -4.69 12.10
C VAL A 95 -15.52 -4.84 10.66
N TYR A 96 -14.23 -5.10 10.49
CA TYR A 96 -13.54 -5.21 9.21
C TYR A 96 -12.98 -6.62 9.06
N ALA A 97 -13.13 -7.17 7.86
CA ALA A 97 -12.61 -8.48 7.49
C ALA A 97 -12.01 -8.43 6.08
N LEU A 98 -11.16 -9.40 5.77
CA LEU A 98 -10.61 -9.55 4.42
C LEU A 98 -11.74 -9.85 3.41
N SER A 99 -11.66 -9.26 2.23
CA SER A 99 -12.63 -9.53 1.15
C SER A 99 -12.69 -11.03 0.82
N PRO A 100 -13.89 -11.61 0.63
CA PRO A 100 -14.04 -12.99 0.20
C PRO A 100 -13.67 -13.20 -1.27
N ASP A 101 -13.36 -12.14 -2.02
CA ASP A 101 -12.91 -12.21 -3.40
C ASP A 101 -11.53 -12.91 -3.49
N PRO A 102 -11.44 -14.10 -4.12
CA PRO A 102 -10.18 -14.82 -4.23
C PRO A 102 -9.13 -14.05 -5.04
N THR A 103 -9.53 -13.16 -5.96
CA THR A 103 -8.61 -12.33 -6.73
C THR A 103 -7.87 -11.34 -5.83
N ILE A 104 -8.54 -10.75 -4.84
CA ILE A 104 -7.88 -9.90 -3.84
C ILE A 104 -6.84 -10.69 -3.05
N TRP A 105 -7.19 -11.90 -2.62
CA TRP A 105 -6.28 -12.75 -1.85
C TRP A 105 -5.01 -13.11 -2.63
N VAL A 106 -5.14 -13.42 -3.92
CA VAL A 106 -4.00 -13.67 -4.81
C VAL A 106 -3.11 -12.44 -4.94
N ARG A 107 -3.69 -11.24 -5.11
CA ARG A 107 -2.94 -9.98 -5.22
C ARG A 107 -2.17 -9.66 -3.93
N ILE A 108 -2.81 -9.77 -2.77
CA ILE A 108 -2.17 -9.58 -1.46
C ILE A 108 -1.02 -10.56 -1.27
N ARG A 109 -1.24 -11.85 -1.54
CA ARG A 109 -0.18 -12.86 -1.39
C ARG A 109 1.01 -12.59 -2.31
N ARG A 110 0.77 -12.18 -3.56
CA ARG A 110 1.84 -11.82 -4.49
C ARG A 110 2.61 -10.60 -3.98
N PHE A 111 1.91 -9.59 -3.48
CA PHE A 111 2.52 -8.40 -2.90
C PHE A 111 3.40 -8.74 -1.70
N ILE A 112 2.88 -9.47 -0.70
CA ILE A 112 3.64 -9.86 0.50
C ILE A 112 4.85 -10.72 0.13
N LYS A 113 4.70 -11.67 -0.80
CA LYS A 113 5.84 -12.45 -1.31
C LYS A 113 6.90 -11.56 -1.96
N ALA A 114 6.49 -10.60 -2.78
CA ALA A 114 7.42 -9.66 -3.41
C ALA A 114 8.13 -8.78 -2.35
N CYS A 115 7.45 -8.44 -1.24
CA CYS A 115 8.09 -7.77 -0.11
C CYS A 115 9.21 -8.58 0.57
N SER A 116 9.40 -9.87 0.29
CA SER A 116 10.59 -10.60 0.76
C SER A 116 11.86 -10.17 0.02
N ASP A 117 11.73 -9.68 -1.22
CA ASP A 117 12.82 -9.18 -2.05
C ASP A 117 13.22 -7.76 -1.63
N ARG A 118 14.52 -7.57 -1.32
CA ARG A 118 15.04 -6.29 -0.84
C ARG A 118 14.90 -5.17 -1.86
N GLU A 119 15.13 -5.47 -3.13
CA GLU A 119 15.06 -4.49 -4.21
C GLU A 119 13.61 -4.07 -4.45
N PHE A 120 12.66 -5.01 -4.45
CA PHE A 120 11.23 -4.70 -4.48
C PHE A 120 10.82 -3.83 -3.28
N ARG A 121 11.23 -4.17 -2.06
CA ARG A 121 10.91 -3.36 -0.87
C ARG A 121 11.37 -1.92 -1.01
N ILE A 122 12.61 -1.68 -1.46
CA ILE A 122 13.14 -0.33 -1.64
C ILE A 122 12.31 0.45 -2.68
N ARG A 123 11.96 -0.19 -3.80
CA ARG A 123 11.12 0.40 -4.85
C ARG A 123 9.72 0.74 -4.33
N ALA A 124 9.09 -0.20 -3.62
CA ALA A 124 7.78 -0.04 -3.01
C ALA A 124 7.75 1.12 -2.00
N ILE A 125 8.74 1.20 -1.10
CA ILE A 125 8.89 2.30 -0.15
C ILE A 125 9.02 3.64 -0.90
N TYR A 126 9.84 3.69 -1.95
CA TYR A 126 9.98 4.90 -2.77
C TYR A 126 8.64 5.33 -3.39
N HIS A 127 7.83 4.38 -3.87
CA HIS A 127 6.51 4.67 -4.42
C HIS A 127 5.57 5.27 -3.38
N VAL A 128 5.46 4.66 -2.21
CA VAL A 128 4.58 5.17 -1.14
C VAL A 128 5.03 6.57 -0.72
N VAL A 129 6.33 6.79 -0.48
CA VAL A 129 6.87 8.12 -0.11
C VAL A 129 6.62 9.18 -1.18
N ARG A 130 6.65 8.81 -2.47
CA ARG A 130 6.43 9.75 -3.58
C ARG A 130 4.97 9.98 -3.92
N GLY A 131 4.09 9.03 -3.63
CA GLY A 131 2.64 9.17 -3.80
C GLY A 131 2.00 10.07 -2.74
N LEU A 132 2.68 10.32 -1.63
CA LEU A 132 2.28 11.26 -0.58
C LEU A 132 2.41 12.77 -0.95
N ARG A 133 2.65 13.10 -2.23
CA ARG A 133 2.89 14.48 -2.70
C ARG A 133 1.88 14.95 -3.73
#